data_AF-A0A7X9QRU7-F1
#
_entry.id   AF-A0A7X9QRU7-F1
#
_cell.length_a   1.000
_cell.length_b   1.000
_cell.length_c   1.000
_cell.angle_alpha   90.00
_cell.angle_beta   90.00
_cell.angle_gamma   90.00
#
_symmetry.space_group_name_H-M   'P 1'
#
loop_
_entity.id
_entity.type
_entity.pdbx_description
1 polymer ?
#
loop_
_entity_poly.entity_id
_entity_poly.type
_entity_poly.pdbx_seq_one_letter_code
_entity_poly.pdbx_strand_id
1 'polypeptide(L)'
;MNHGKILGTTSMGERGQVVIPAEAREELDIKPGEKFVVFGNPKRGTIILVKSEIMNKFANLFFNKSKHFEKMAKAIMDKTEADEDLDVDIEDDKSK
;
A
#
# COMPACT_ATOMS: atom_id res chain seq x y z
N MET A 1 16.68 6.83 -17.34
CA MET A 1 16.19 6.41 -16.02
C MET A 1 17.05 7.13 -14.99
N ASN A 2 16.50 8.00 -14.15
CA ASN A 2 17.30 8.63 -13.10
C ASN A 2 17.60 7.59 -12.03
N HIS A 3 18.82 7.07 -12.03
CA HIS A 3 19.33 6.27 -10.91
C HIS A 3 19.32 7.15 -9.66
N GLY A 4 18.97 6.58 -8.50
CA GLY A 4 18.94 7.33 -7.25
C GLY A 4 20.27 8.02 -6.99
N LYS A 5 20.23 9.32 -6.67
CA LYS A 5 21.40 10.12 -6.34
C LYS A 5 21.85 9.82 -4.91
N ILE A 6 23.14 9.65 -4.68
CA ILE A 6 23.71 9.57 -3.33
C ILE A 6 23.77 11.01 -2.78
N LEU A 7 23.08 11.26 -1.68
CA LEU A 7 22.96 12.58 -1.05
C LEU A 7 23.93 12.77 0.14
N GLY A 8 24.88 11.84 0.29
CA GLY A 8 25.92 11.85 1.32
C GLY A 8 26.08 10.53 2.07
N THR A 9 26.99 10.54 3.05
CA THR A 9 27.20 9.45 4.01
C THR A 9 27.16 10.01 5.42
N THR A 10 26.84 9.17 6.39
CA THR A 10 26.77 9.54 7.81
C THR A 10 27.23 8.37 8.66
N SER A 11 27.49 8.61 9.93
CA SER A 11 27.94 7.58 10.87
C SER A 11 26.98 7.47 12.03
N MET A 12 27.01 6.31 12.70
CA MET A 12 26.26 6.10 13.93
C MET A 12 26.95 6.85 15.08
N GLY A 13 26.25 7.76 15.72
CA GLY A 13 26.70 8.39 16.97
C GLY A 13 26.58 7.44 18.15
N GLU A 14 27.26 7.75 19.25
CA GLU A 14 27.30 6.93 20.48
C GLU A 14 25.92 6.61 21.08
N ARG A 15 24.93 7.47 20.80
CA ARG A 15 23.55 7.33 21.27
C ARG A 15 22.63 6.59 20.28
N GLY A 16 23.19 5.95 19.26
CA GLY A 16 22.41 5.27 18.22
C GLY A 16 21.70 6.23 17.26
N GLN A 17 22.25 7.44 17.07
CA GLN A 17 21.67 8.46 16.19
C GLN A 17 22.43 8.53 14.87
N VAL A 18 21.72 8.81 13.78
CA VAL A 18 22.32 9.15 12.48
C VAL A 18 21.91 10.55 12.08
N VAL A 19 22.85 11.30 11.50
CA VAL A 19 22.58 12.65 10.98
C VAL A 19 22.13 12.53 9.52
N ILE A 20 21.01 13.16 9.16
CA ILE A 20 20.61 13.31 7.75
C ILE A 20 21.51 14.39 7.12
N PRO A 21 22.28 14.07 6.05
CA PRO A 21 23.16 15.04 5.38
C PRO A 21 22.43 16.31 4.95
N ALA A 22 23.13 17.45 4.93
CA ALA A 22 22.53 18.74 4.55
C ALA A 22 21.89 18.71 3.16
N GLU A 23 22.60 18.14 2.17
CA GLU A 23 22.09 17.97 0.81
C GLU A 23 20.80 17.16 0.76
N ALA A 24 20.72 16.07 1.54
CA ALA A 24 19.49 15.29 1.66
C ALA A 24 18.34 16.08 2.30
N ARG A 25 18.63 16.95 3.27
CA ARG A 25 17.61 17.80 3.88
C ARG A 25 17.09 18.87 2.92
N GLU A 26 17.96 19.46 2.12
CA GLU A 26 17.58 20.46 1.12
C GLU A 26 16.77 19.84 -0.02
N GLU A 27 17.26 18.74 -0.61
CA GLU A 27 16.62 18.10 -1.76
C GLU A 27 15.27 17.45 -1.42
N LEU A 28 15.10 16.96 -0.18
CA LEU A 28 13.87 16.33 0.30
C LEU A 28 13.00 17.25 1.17
N ASP A 29 13.35 18.55 1.26
CA ASP A 29 12.68 19.56 2.09
C ASP A 29 12.42 19.07 3.53
N ILE A 30 13.43 18.50 4.18
CA ILE A 30 13.32 17.98 5.56
C ILE A 30 13.57 19.09 6.55
N LYS A 31 12.54 19.41 7.35
CA LYS A 31 12.59 20.48 8.34
C LYS A 31 12.81 19.95 9.78
N PRO A 32 13.39 20.74 10.69
CA PRO A 32 13.47 20.38 12.11
C PRO A 32 12.08 20.07 12.69
N GLY A 33 11.98 19.00 13.48
CA GLY A 33 10.73 18.56 14.09
C GLY A 33 9.86 17.65 13.22
N GLU A 34 10.21 17.43 11.95
CA GLU A 34 9.55 16.41 11.13
C GLU A 34 9.72 15.01 11.73
N LYS A 35 8.69 14.18 11.55
CA LYS A 35 8.65 12.80 12.03
C LYS A 35 8.76 11.83 10.86
N PHE A 36 9.43 10.72 11.11
CA PHE A 36 9.64 9.66 10.13
C PHE A 36 9.14 8.33 10.68
N VAL A 37 8.56 7.52 9.79
CA VAL A 37 8.37 6.10 10.03
C VAL A 37 9.65 5.38 9.63
N VAL A 38 10.12 4.50 10.50
CA VAL A 38 11.37 3.74 10.31
C VAL A 38 11.04 2.29 9.99
N PHE A 39 11.48 1.82 8.83
CA PHE A 39 11.39 0.41 8.44
C PHE A 39 12.77 -0.22 8.47
N GLY A 40 12.89 -1.43 9.00
CA GLY A 40 14.13 -2.19 9.04
C GLY A 40 14.01 -3.53 8.34
N ASN A 41 15.02 -3.90 7.57
CA ASN A 41 15.18 -5.27 7.06
C ASN A 41 16.55 -5.82 7.50
N PRO A 42 16.60 -6.61 8.59
CA PRO A 42 17.84 -7.15 9.12
C PRO A 42 18.59 -8.03 8.13
N LYS A 43 17.88 -8.80 7.29
CA LYS A 43 18.49 -9.69 6.29
C LYS A 43 19.23 -8.93 5.19
N ARG A 44 18.79 -7.70 4.90
CA ARG A 44 19.40 -6.83 3.88
C ARG A 44 20.30 -5.75 4.46
N GLY A 45 20.36 -5.63 5.80
CA GLY A 45 21.09 -4.56 6.47
C GLY A 45 20.56 -3.15 6.14
N THR A 46 19.28 -3.02 5.76
CA THR A 46 18.72 -1.75 5.29
C THR A 46 17.76 -1.13 6.29
N ILE A 47 17.88 0.19 6.47
CA ILE A 47 16.90 1.04 7.15
C ILE A 47 16.32 2.01 6.13
N ILE A 48 14.99 2.18 6.14
CA ILE A 48 14.27 3.12 5.27
C ILE A 48 13.51 4.10 6.17
N LEU A 49 13.69 5.39 5.91
CA LEU A 49 12.98 6.49 6.58
C LEU A 49 11.96 7.08 5.61
N VAL A 50 10.70 7.19 6.04
CA VAL A 50 9.64 7.81 5.24
C VAL A 50 8.95 8.88 6.08
N LYS A 51 8.77 10.09 5.54
CA LYS A 51 8.03 11.16 6.25
C LYS A 51 6.66 10.67 6.69
N SER A 52 6.30 10.88 7.94
CA SER A 52 5.03 10.37 8.50
C SER A 52 3.81 10.95 7.80
N GLU A 53 3.88 12.19 7.30
CA GLU A 53 2.80 12.81 6.52
C GLU A 53 2.46 12.07 5.23
N ILE A 54 3.45 11.43 4.59
CA ILE A 54 3.26 10.64 3.38
C ILE A 54 2.47 9.37 3.73
N MET A 55 2.76 8.75 4.87
CA MET A 55 2.04 7.57 5.33
C MET A 55 0.56 7.85 5.61
N ASN A 56 0.21 9.03 6.14
CA ASN A 56 -1.20 9.41 6.32
C ASN A 56 -1.94 9.46 4.97
N LYS A 57 -1.30 10.02 3.93
CA LYS A 57 -1.87 10.07 2.58
C LYS A 57 -2.01 8.66 1.98
N PHE A 58 -1.00 7.80 2.15
CA PHE A 58 -1.05 6.41 1.70
C PHE A 58 -2.13 5.61 2.40
N ALA A 59 -2.24 5.71 3.73
CA ALA A 59 -3.28 5.03 4.49
C ALA A 59 -4.67 5.43 3.99
N ASN A 60 -4.93 6.73 3.84
CA ASN A 60 -6.19 7.22 3.30
C ASN A 60 -6.49 6.72 1.88
N LEU A 61 -5.48 6.73 1.00
CA LEU A 61 -5.62 6.20 -0.36
C LEU A 61 -5.93 4.70 -0.36
N PHE A 62 -5.24 3.93 0.49
CA PHE A 62 -5.42 2.49 0.62
C PHE A 62 -6.81 2.14 1.17
N PHE A 63 -7.25 2.81 2.24
CA PHE A 63 -8.59 2.63 2.81
C PHE A 63 -9.71 3.02 1.84
N ASN A 64 -9.52 4.07 1.03
CA ASN A 64 -10.51 4.46 0.03
C ASN A 64 -10.60 3.44 -1.11
N LYS A 65 -9.45 2.93 -1.57
CA LYS A 65 -9.43 1.88 -2.60
C LYS A 65 -9.97 0.54 -2.10
N SER A 66 -9.70 0.15 -0.84
CA SER A 66 -10.23 -1.10 -0.29
C SER A 66 -11.75 -1.09 -0.19
N LYS A 67 -12.35 0.03 0.23
CA LYS A 67 -13.82 0.19 0.25
C LYS A 67 -14.44 0.13 -1.14
N HIS A 68 -13.76 0.68 -2.14
CA HIS A 68 -14.23 0.62 -3.53
C HIS A 68 -14.13 -0.80 -4.09
N PHE A 69 -13.04 -1.49 -3.79
CA PHE A 69 -12.83 -2.89 -4.15
C PHE A 69 -13.86 -3.82 -3.50
N GLU A 70 -14.15 -3.63 -2.21
CA GLU A 70 -15.17 -4.39 -1.47
C GLU A 70 -16.56 -4.21 -2.10
N LYS A 71 -16.93 -2.97 -2.46
CA LYS A 71 -18.19 -2.69 -3.17
C LYS A 71 -18.25 -3.32 -4.55
N MET A 72 -17.15 -3.29 -5.31
CA MET A 72 -17.07 -3.94 -6.61
C MET A 72 -17.18 -5.47 -6.49
N ALA A 73 -16.46 -6.07 -5.53
CA ALA A 73 -16.52 -7.50 -5.27
C ALA A 73 -17.93 -7.95 -4.89
N LYS A 74 -18.61 -7.19 -4.01
CA LYS A 74 -20.01 -7.45 -3.64
C LYS A 74 -20.96 -7.34 -4.84
N ALA A 75 -20.80 -6.30 -5.67
CA ALA A 75 -21.64 -6.13 -6.86
C ALA A 75 -21.41 -7.20 -7.95
N ILE A 76 -20.25 -7.85 -7.97
CA ILE A 76 -19.97 -8.99 -8.85
C ILE A 76 -20.57 -10.27 -8.26
N MET A 77 -20.42 -10.50 -6.95
CA MET A 77 -21.03 -11.65 -6.28
C MET A 77 -22.57 -11.61 -6.35
N ASP A 78 -23.19 -10.47 -6.03
CA ASP A 78 -24.65 -10.28 -6.06
C ASP A 78 -25.25 -10.45 -7.48
N LYS A 79 -24.45 -10.30 -8.55
CA LYS A 79 -24.89 -10.51 -9.94
C LYS A 79 -24.78 -11.96 -10.42
N THR A 80 -24.07 -12.81 -9.69
CA THR A 80 -23.85 -14.21 -10.07
C THR A 80 -24.97 -15.12 -9.53
N GLU A 81 -25.73 -14.68 -8.52
CA GLU A 81 -26.85 -15.43 -7.93
C GLU A 81 -28.19 -15.25 -8.66
N ALA A 82 -28.25 -14.45 -9.74
CA ALA A 82 -29.50 -14.12 -10.44
C ALA A 82 -29.77 -14.94 -11.73
N ASP A 83 -28.87 -15.85 -12.12
CA ASP A 83 -28.95 -16.60 -13.38
C ASP A 83 -29.20 -18.13 -13.19
N GLU A 84 -29.50 -18.61 -11.97
CA GLU A 84 -29.80 -20.04 -11.71
C GLU A 84 -31.30 -20.40 -11.69
N ASP A 85 -32.21 -19.51 -12.10
CA ASP A 85 -33.62 -19.83 -12.34
C ASP A 85 -33.91 -19.92 -13.86
N LEU A 86 -33.46 -21.00 -14.50
CA LEU A 86 -34.01 -21.45 -15.79
C LEU A 86 -34.65 -22.83 -15.59
N ASP A 87 -35.96 -22.80 -15.38
CA ASP A 87 -36.87 -23.94 -15.45
C ASP A 87 -36.62 -24.74 -16.75
N VAL A 88 -36.34 -26.03 -16.61
CA VAL A 88 -36.56 -26.99 -17.70
C VAL A 88 -37.68 -27.92 -17.26
N ASP A 89 -38.91 -27.48 -17.53
CA ASP A 89 -40.07 -28.36 -17.65
C ASP A 89 -39.77 -29.41 -18.72
N ILE A 90 -39.61 -30.68 -18.33
CA ILE A 90 -39.71 -31.81 -19.24
C ILE A 90 -41.02 -32.54 -18.93
N GLU A 91 -42.02 -32.25 -19.75
CA GLU A 91 -43.18 -33.11 -19.96
C GLU A 91 -42.68 -34.48 -20.48
N ASP A 92 -42.80 -35.53 -19.66
CA ASP A 92 -42.71 -36.91 -20.14
C ASP A 92 -44.13 -37.50 -20.26
N ASP A 93 -44.76 -37.23 -21.40
CA ASP A 93 -45.73 -38.14 -22.01
C ASP A 93 -44.95 -39.30 -22.66
N LYS A 94 -45.06 -40.53 -22.09
CA LYS A 94 -45.52 -41.71 -22.83
C LYS A 94 -45.48 -43.03 -22.04
N SER A 95 -46.66 -43.66 -22.03
CA SER A 95 -46.92 -45.11 -22.08
C SER A 95 -46.64 -45.99 -20.85
N LYS A 96 -47.72 -46.32 -20.14
CA LYS A 96 -48.30 -47.68 -20.16
C LYS A 96 -49.75 -47.66 -19.71
#